data_AF-A0A933X995-F1
#
_entry.id   AF-A0A933X995-F1
#
_cell.length_a   1.000
_cell.length_b   1.000
_cell.length_c   1.000
_cell.angle_alpha   90.00
_cell.angle_beta   90.00
_cell.angle_gamma   90.00
#
_symmetry.space_group_name_H-M   'P 1'
#
loop_
_entity.id
_entity.type
_entity.pdbx_description
1 polymer ?
#
loop_
_entity_poly.entity_id
_entity_poly.type
_entity_poly.pdbx_seq_one_letter_code
_entity_poly.pdbx_strand_id
1 'polypeptide(L)'
;MKEVVLHDLQESVADKAGFQRLADYEKFCSAFLTLRAREQPTRIVSPSHRHYVFYQYGEAHAHAITRPLNTHLFFEKREEFQAAFSRFVAFLADLKRHQHAVAEMKGRLEYLGSKEINRVIYTLQQSIGCVGDSFGNQNQSRKRIGQLFERLVKLVIQEVGVVCEPRVINLPIPDFPGCEMSYELDLVFSRNKAIIASETKFIHPAEVVGSVKTTSKDRIDKVFLDKFLLRKLLGRDVPVVAIFLHDVQRARRGQSIFGINSTFKSNHFLGYTVALNRLDGVYYVDPRPEMMANERLREQIHDFQQFLVRDLWTLAKE
;
A
#
# COMPACT_ATOMS: atom_id res chain seq x y z
N MET A 1 -27.48 -14.95 13.53
CA MET A 1 -26.74 -14.02 12.64
C MET A 1 -26.79 -14.60 11.23
N LYS A 2 -27.12 -13.81 10.21
CA LYS A 2 -27.10 -14.28 8.82
C LYS A 2 -25.65 -14.65 8.46
N GLU A 3 -25.49 -15.79 7.80
CA GLU A 3 -24.20 -16.30 7.41
C GLU A 3 -23.61 -15.45 6.28
N VAL A 4 -22.37 -14.95 6.46
CA VAL A 4 -21.69 -14.13 5.45
C VAL A 4 -21.26 -15.02 4.29
N VAL A 5 -21.63 -14.64 3.07
CA VAL A 5 -21.18 -15.28 1.83
C VAL A 5 -20.26 -14.36 1.03
N LEU A 6 -19.60 -14.90 0.00
CA LEU A 6 -18.67 -14.13 -0.84
C LEU A 6 -19.33 -12.89 -1.46
N HIS A 7 -20.60 -12.99 -1.84
CA HIS A 7 -21.38 -11.87 -2.39
C HIS A 7 -21.52 -10.70 -1.39
N ASP A 8 -21.79 -10.97 -0.12
CA ASP A 8 -21.88 -9.91 0.91
C ASP A 8 -20.55 -9.16 1.05
N LEU A 9 -19.42 -9.87 0.92
CA LEU A 9 -18.09 -9.25 0.93
C LEU A 9 -17.85 -8.42 -0.34
N GLN A 10 -18.35 -8.85 -1.50
CA GLN A 10 -18.27 -8.06 -2.73
C GLN A 10 -19.05 -6.75 -2.59
N GLU A 11 -20.27 -6.80 -2.04
CA GLU A 11 -21.08 -5.61 -1.74
C GLU A 11 -20.33 -4.67 -0.79
N SER A 12 -19.72 -5.21 0.27
CA SER A 12 -18.93 -4.41 1.21
C SER A 12 -17.73 -3.74 0.54
N VAL A 13 -16.99 -4.43 -0.34
CA VAL A 13 -15.89 -3.82 -1.12
C VAL A 13 -16.42 -2.73 -2.05
N ALA A 14 -17.59 -2.92 -2.67
CA ALA A 14 -18.20 -1.97 -3.60
C ALA A 14 -18.74 -0.71 -2.90
N ASP A 15 -19.14 -0.81 -1.63
CA ASP A 15 -19.74 0.28 -0.87
C ASP A 15 -18.76 1.44 -0.63
N LYS A 16 -18.99 2.56 -1.34
CA LYS A 16 -18.16 3.77 -1.24
C LYS A 16 -18.19 4.44 0.13
N ALA A 17 -19.21 4.18 0.94
CA ALA A 17 -19.33 4.72 2.29
C ALA A 17 -18.56 3.87 3.33
N GLY A 18 -18.18 2.63 3.01
CA GLY A 18 -17.38 1.76 3.87
C GLY A 18 -15.92 2.19 4.02
N PHE A 19 -15.19 1.46 4.88
CA PHE A 19 -13.74 1.60 5.07
C PHE A 19 -13.29 3.00 5.52
N GLN A 20 -13.97 3.60 6.50
CA GLN A 20 -13.62 4.94 7.01
C GLN A 20 -12.60 4.89 8.15
N ARG A 21 -12.42 3.73 8.80
CA ARG A 21 -11.50 3.54 9.93
C ARG A 21 -10.77 2.21 9.82
N LEU A 22 -9.62 2.06 10.48
CA LEU A 22 -8.86 0.81 10.50
C LEU A 22 -9.69 -0.40 11.00
N ALA A 23 -10.61 -0.17 11.94
CA ALA A 23 -11.53 -1.20 12.43
C ALA A 23 -12.46 -1.76 11.32
N ASP A 24 -12.81 -0.97 10.31
CA ASP A 24 -13.64 -1.44 9.19
C ASP A 24 -12.85 -2.45 8.32
N TYR A 25 -11.55 -2.21 8.15
CA TYR A 25 -10.63 -3.12 7.47
C TYR A 25 -10.42 -4.42 8.27
N GLU A 26 -10.26 -4.33 9.59
CA GLU A 26 -10.19 -5.51 10.48
C GLU A 26 -11.46 -6.36 10.37
N LYS A 27 -12.63 -5.72 10.49
CA LYS A 27 -13.93 -6.40 10.40
C LYS A 27 -14.07 -7.14 9.07
N PHE A 28 -13.72 -6.47 7.96
CA PHE A 28 -13.77 -7.06 6.63
C PHE A 28 -12.81 -8.26 6.52
N CYS A 29 -11.56 -8.09 6.94
CA CYS A 29 -10.54 -9.13 6.86
C CYS A 29 -10.92 -10.36 7.71
N SER A 30 -11.40 -10.14 8.94
CA SER A 30 -11.90 -11.19 9.84
C SER A 30 -13.09 -11.94 9.24
N ALA A 31 -14.01 -11.24 8.56
CA ALA A 31 -15.11 -11.88 7.84
C ALA A 31 -14.61 -12.72 6.65
N PHE A 32 -13.66 -12.21 5.88
CA PHE A 32 -13.02 -12.95 4.78
C PHE A 32 -12.30 -14.22 5.27
N LEU A 33 -11.52 -14.12 6.35
CA LEU A 33 -10.81 -15.28 6.91
C LEU A 33 -11.78 -16.32 7.47
N THR A 34 -12.91 -15.88 8.07
CA THR A 34 -13.99 -16.77 8.53
C THR A 34 -14.62 -17.51 7.35
N LEU A 35 -14.96 -16.79 6.27
CA LEU A 35 -15.49 -17.36 5.04
C LEU A 35 -14.52 -18.40 4.47
N ARG A 36 -13.23 -18.07 4.35
CA ARG A 36 -12.22 -18.99 3.81
C ARG A 36 -12.08 -20.25 4.67
N ALA A 37 -12.12 -20.12 5.99
CA ALA A 37 -12.03 -21.26 6.91
C ALA A 37 -13.23 -22.19 6.79
N ARG A 38 -14.43 -21.64 6.55
CA ARG A 38 -15.65 -22.42 6.31
C ARG A 38 -15.65 -23.12 4.96
N GLU A 39 -15.41 -22.37 3.88
CA GLU A 39 -15.51 -22.86 2.50
C GLU A 39 -14.34 -23.77 2.11
N GLN A 40 -13.22 -23.71 2.85
CA GLN A 40 -12.00 -24.49 2.61
C GLN A 40 -11.60 -24.56 1.12
N PRO A 41 -11.43 -23.41 0.44
CA PRO A 41 -11.06 -23.40 -0.97
C PRO A 41 -9.72 -24.11 -1.19
N THR A 42 -9.58 -24.74 -2.35
CA THR A 42 -8.38 -25.50 -2.69
C THR A 42 -7.16 -24.58 -2.66
N ARG A 43 -6.20 -24.89 -1.78
CA ARG A 43 -4.95 -24.14 -1.60
C ARG A 43 -3.89 -24.66 -2.57
N ILE A 44 -3.48 -23.82 -3.51
CA ILE A 44 -2.59 -24.20 -4.62
C ILE A 44 -1.26 -23.44 -4.48
N VAL A 45 -0.16 -24.17 -4.36
CA VAL A 45 1.18 -23.58 -4.27
C VAL A 45 1.69 -23.22 -5.67
N SER A 46 2.24 -22.02 -5.84
CA SER A 46 2.83 -21.63 -7.12
C SER A 46 4.01 -22.53 -7.49
N PRO A 47 4.06 -23.09 -8.72
CA PRO A 47 5.21 -23.87 -9.17
C PRO A 47 6.45 -22.99 -9.41
N SER A 48 6.28 -21.68 -9.55
CA SER A 48 7.38 -20.74 -9.79
C SER A 48 8.03 -20.22 -8.50
N HIS A 49 7.24 -20.04 -7.44
CA HIS A 49 7.69 -19.47 -6.17
C HIS A 49 6.90 -20.10 -5.02
N ARG A 50 7.51 -21.02 -4.27
CA ARG A 50 6.80 -21.87 -3.29
C ARG A 50 6.15 -21.14 -2.12
N HIS A 51 6.59 -19.91 -1.82
CA HIS A 51 6.01 -19.06 -0.79
C HIS A 51 4.81 -18.24 -1.28
N TYR A 52 4.36 -18.44 -2.52
CA TYR A 52 3.10 -17.87 -3.01
C TYR A 52 2.05 -18.95 -3.22
N VAL A 53 0.84 -18.66 -2.79
CA VAL A 53 -0.31 -19.56 -2.92
C VAL A 53 -1.52 -18.87 -3.55
N PHE A 54 -2.43 -19.68 -4.06
CA PHE A 54 -3.72 -19.27 -4.61
C PHE A 54 -4.81 -20.06 -3.89
N TYR A 55 -5.98 -19.46 -3.73
CA TYR A 55 -7.19 -20.17 -3.31
C TYR A 55 -8.14 -20.27 -4.50
N GLN A 56 -8.62 -21.48 -4.77
CA GLN A 56 -9.66 -21.74 -5.77
C GLN A 56 -10.94 -22.17 -5.05
N TYR A 57 -12.01 -21.38 -5.22
CA TYR A 57 -13.31 -21.70 -4.65
C TYR A 57 -14.03 -22.80 -5.44
N GLY A 58 -15.09 -23.37 -4.84
CA GLY A 58 -15.93 -24.37 -5.48
C GLY A 58 -16.87 -23.81 -6.56
N GLU A 59 -17.73 -24.67 -7.08
CA GLU A 59 -18.70 -24.35 -8.15
C GLU A 59 -19.67 -23.23 -7.73
N ALA A 60 -20.08 -23.17 -6.46
CA ALA A 60 -20.94 -22.12 -5.90
C ALA A 60 -20.37 -20.69 -6.07
N HIS A 61 -19.07 -20.57 -6.37
CA HIS A 61 -18.39 -19.31 -6.63
C HIS A 61 -17.69 -19.32 -8.01
N ALA A 62 -18.24 -20.07 -8.97
CA ALA A 62 -17.77 -20.17 -10.35
C ALA A 62 -16.27 -20.50 -10.47
N HIS A 63 -15.75 -21.31 -9.54
CA HIS A 63 -14.33 -21.64 -9.46
C HIS A 63 -13.37 -20.44 -9.43
N ALA A 64 -13.83 -19.31 -8.88
CA ALA A 64 -13.02 -18.10 -8.77
C ALA A 64 -11.68 -18.39 -8.09
N ILE A 65 -10.61 -17.81 -8.64
CA ILE A 65 -9.24 -17.99 -8.14
C ILE A 65 -8.76 -16.66 -7.58
N THR A 66 -8.30 -16.63 -6.34
CA THR A 66 -7.69 -15.44 -5.76
C THR A 66 -6.35 -15.10 -6.41
N ARG A 67 -5.91 -13.85 -6.34
CA ARG A 67 -4.53 -13.43 -6.62
C ARG A 67 -3.50 -14.25 -5.83
N PRO A 68 -2.23 -14.26 -6.26
CA PRO A 68 -1.17 -14.87 -5.47
C PRO A 68 -1.01 -14.17 -4.13
N LEU A 69 -0.87 -14.96 -3.07
CA LEU A 69 -0.68 -14.51 -1.69
C LEU A 69 0.68 -14.99 -1.17
N ASN A 70 1.49 -14.06 -0.67
CA ASN A 70 2.76 -14.38 -0.03
C ASN A 70 2.50 -14.98 1.36
N THR A 71 2.82 -16.26 1.56
CA THR A 71 2.57 -16.99 2.81
C THR A 71 3.46 -16.54 3.96
N HIS A 72 4.53 -15.79 3.68
CA HIS A 72 5.33 -15.17 4.74
C HIS A 72 4.64 -13.92 5.32
N LEU A 73 3.70 -13.32 4.57
CA LEU A 73 3.01 -12.09 4.97
C LEU A 73 1.54 -12.31 5.33
N PHE A 74 0.83 -13.15 4.59
CA PHE A 74 -0.60 -13.36 4.73
C PHE A 74 -0.93 -14.20 5.97
N PHE A 75 -1.77 -13.67 6.87
CA PHE A 75 -2.33 -14.48 7.96
C PHE A 75 -3.44 -15.39 7.41
N GLU A 76 -3.25 -16.70 7.55
CA GLU A 76 -4.27 -17.69 7.17
C GLU A 76 -5.29 -17.93 8.29
N LYS A 77 -5.03 -17.61 9.55
CA LYS A 77 -6.01 -17.80 10.62
C LYS A 77 -6.55 -16.48 11.13
N ARG A 78 -7.86 -16.44 11.39
CA ARG A 78 -8.54 -15.25 11.89
C ARG A 78 -7.98 -14.83 13.25
N GLU A 79 -7.80 -15.78 14.15
CA GLU A 79 -7.40 -15.54 15.54
C GLU A 79 -5.98 -14.95 15.57
N GLU A 80 -5.08 -15.48 14.75
CA GLU A 80 -3.71 -14.97 14.57
C GLU A 80 -3.73 -13.54 14.02
N PHE A 81 -4.55 -13.27 13.00
CA PHE A 81 -4.72 -11.94 12.44
C PHE A 81 -5.28 -10.95 13.45
N GLN A 82 -6.34 -11.29 14.19
CA GLN A 82 -6.98 -10.40 15.16
C GLN A 82 -6.03 -10.04 16.32
N ALA A 83 -5.25 -11.01 16.79
CA ALA A 83 -4.22 -10.76 17.78
C ALA A 83 -3.11 -9.83 17.24
N ALA A 84 -2.65 -10.05 16.00
CA ALA A 84 -1.66 -9.19 15.34
C ALA A 84 -2.21 -7.78 15.10
N PHE A 85 -3.46 -7.64 14.66
CA PHE A 85 -4.10 -6.35 14.46
C PHE A 85 -4.24 -5.57 15.77
N SER A 86 -4.58 -6.24 16.87
CA SER A 86 -4.66 -5.61 18.19
C SER A 86 -3.29 -5.07 18.64
N ARG A 87 -2.22 -5.85 18.45
CA ARG A 87 -0.84 -5.39 18.71
C ARG A 87 -0.43 -4.25 17.79
N PHE A 88 -0.83 -4.30 16.52
CA PHE A 88 -0.59 -3.24 15.55
C PHE A 88 -1.24 -1.92 15.98
N VAL A 89 -2.52 -1.92 16.36
CA VAL A 89 -3.21 -0.71 16.85
C VAL A 89 -2.53 -0.15 18.11
N ALA A 90 -2.17 -1.02 19.06
CA ALA A 90 -1.42 -0.60 20.25
C ALA A 90 -0.06 0.03 19.88
N PHE A 91 0.64 -0.53 18.89
CA PHE A 91 1.89 0.02 18.39
C PHE A 91 1.72 1.36 17.67
N LEU A 92 0.63 1.56 16.92
CA LEU A 92 0.32 2.86 16.31
C LEU A 92 0.08 3.94 17.37
N ALA A 93 -0.58 3.59 18.48
CA ALA A 93 -0.78 4.50 19.62
C ALA A 93 0.57 4.90 20.27
N ASP A 94 1.49 3.95 20.40
CA ASP A 94 2.85 4.26 20.87
C ASP A 94 3.61 5.14 19.88
N LEU A 95 3.55 4.85 18.59
CA LEU A 95 4.15 5.69 17.54
C LEU A 95 3.58 7.11 17.57
N LYS A 96 2.28 7.28 17.81
CA LYS A 96 1.67 8.60 17.97
C LYS A 96 2.27 9.37 19.15
N ARG A 97 2.52 8.67 20.26
CA ARG A 97 3.01 9.27 21.51
C ARG A 97 4.50 9.55 21.48
N HIS A 98 5.28 8.66 20.88
CA HIS A 98 6.73 8.62 21.02
C HIS A 98 7.47 8.74 19.69
N GLN A 99 6.76 8.70 18.56
CA GLN A 99 7.29 8.96 17.23
C GLN A 99 8.46 8.03 16.89
N HIS A 100 9.49 8.53 16.22
CA HIS A 100 10.68 7.77 15.87
C HIS A 100 11.41 7.16 17.08
N ALA A 101 11.23 7.71 18.29
CA ALA A 101 11.88 7.17 19.50
C ALA A 101 11.39 5.76 19.86
N VAL A 102 10.23 5.32 19.36
CA VAL A 102 9.72 3.94 19.54
C VAL A 102 10.70 2.89 19.02
N ALA A 103 11.46 3.21 17.97
CA ALA A 103 12.44 2.29 17.40
C ALA A 103 13.52 1.86 18.39
N GLU A 104 13.84 2.72 19.36
CA GLU A 104 14.89 2.52 20.37
C GLU A 104 14.33 2.00 21.71
N MET A 105 13.01 1.81 21.82
CA MET A 105 12.38 1.38 23.07
C MET A 105 12.57 -0.11 23.34
N LYS A 106 12.92 -0.44 24.60
CA LYS A 106 13.08 -1.82 25.07
C LYS A 106 11.78 -2.61 24.87
N GLY A 107 11.86 -3.76 24.22
CA GLY A 107 10.70 -4.61 23.88
C GLY A 107 10.02 -4.30 22.54
N ARG A 108 10.32 -3.15 21.91
CA ARG A 108 9.81 -2.81 20.56
C ARG A 108 10.69 -3.35 19.44
N LEU A 109 11.98 -3.59 19.72
CA LEU A 109 12.92 -4.22 18.77
C LEU A 109 12.44 -5.59 18.29
N GLU A 110 11.94 -6.46 19.19
CA GLU A 110 11.45 -7.79 18.82
C GLU A 110 10.20 -7.69 17.92
N TYR A 111 9.26 -6.82 18.28
CA TYR A 111 8.08 -6.56 17.47
C TYR A 111 8.44 -6.07 16.06
N LEU A 112 9.37 -5.10 15.96
CA LEU A 112 9.88 -4.60 14.69
C LEU A 112 10.66 -5.66 13.90
N GLY A 113 11.41 -6.53 14.58
CA GLY A 113 12.12 -7.65 13.97
C GLY A 113 11.18 -8.67 13.33
N SER A 114 9.98 -8.87 13.88
CA SER A 114 8.99 -9.80 13.34
C SER A 114 8.31 -9.34 12.04
N LYS A 115 8.48 -8.06 11.66
CA LYS A 115 7.83 -7.42 10.50
C LYS A 115 6.30 -7.52 10.51
N GLU A 116 5.69 -7.66 11.68
CA GLU A 116 4.24 -7.86 11.84
C GLU A 116 3.41 -6.70 11.25
N ILE A 117 3.94 -5.47 11.25
CA ILE A 117 3.31 -4.31 10.59
C ILE A 117 3.05 -4.62 9.10
N ASN A 118 4.06 -5.10 8.37
CA ASN A 118 3.91 -5.43 6.95
C ASN A 118 2.91 -6.58 6.76
N ARG A 119 2.92 -7.58 7.64
CA ARG A 119 1.99 -8.72 7.59
C ARG A 119 0.54 -8.28 7.76
N VAL A 120 0.27 -7.38 8.72
CA VAL A 120 -1.08 -6.84 8.97
C VAL A 120 -1.56 -6.04 7.75
N ILE A 121 -0.77 -5.07 7.26
CA ILE A 121 -1.13 -4.26 6.09
C ILE A 121 -1.34 -5.13 4.86
N TYR A 122 -0.46 -6.11 4.63
CA TYR A 122 -0.58 -7.05 3.52
C TYR A 122 -1.87 -7.85 3.60
N THR A 123 -2.19 -8.41 4.76
CA THR A 123 -3.38 -9.26 4.94
C THR A 123 -4.67 -8.47 4.79
N LEU A 124 -4.73 -7.26 5.37
CA LEU A 124 -5.84 -6.33 5.18
C LEU A 124 -6.10 -6.09 3.70
N GLN A 125 -5.08 -5.63 2.97
CA GLN A 125 -5.24 -5.26 1.57
C GLN A 125 -5.46 -6.47 0.65
N GLN A 126 -4.80 -7.60 0.90
CA GLN A 126 -4.96 -8.78 0.07
C GLN A 126 -6.27 -9.49 0.31
N SER A 127 -6.89 -9.40 1.49
CA SER A 127 -8.25 -9.90 1.70
C SER A 127 -9.27 -9.21 0.78
N ILE A 128 -9.19 -7.87 0.70
CA ILE A 128 -9.97 -7.05 -0.26
C ILE A 128 -9.65 -7.47 -1.70
N GLY A 129 -8.37 -7.68 -1.97
CA GLY A 129 -7.89 -8.15 -3.26
C GLY A 129 -8.49 -9.48 -3.71
N CYS A 130 -8.49 -10.48 -2.83
CA CYS A 130 -9.03 -11.81 -3.07
C CYS A 130 -10.53 -11.76 -3.40
N VAL A 131 -11.30 -10.99 -2.63
CA VAL A 131 -12.73 -10.79 -2.90
C VAL A 131 -12.91 -10.04 -4.21
N GLY A 132 -12.10 -9.00 -4.45
CA GLY A 132 -12.06 -8.23 -5.69
C GLY A 132 -11.86 -9.07 -6.95
N ASP A 133 -11.09 -10.15 -6.87
CA ASP A 133 -10.83 -11.04 -8.02
C ASP A 133 -12.06 -11.89 -8.42
N SER A 134 -13.08 -11.94 -7.57
CA SER A 134 -14.35 -12.64 -7.87
C SER A 134 -15.42 -11.73 -8.50
N PHE A 135 -15.15 -10.43 -8.69
CA PHE A 135 -16.07 -9.50 -9.34
C PHE A 135 -16.21 -9.80 -10.85
N GLY A 136 -17.43 -9.68 -11.39
CA GLY A 136 -17.67 -9.78 -12.84
C GLY A 136 -17.02 -8.64 -13.63
N ASN A 137 -16.95 -7.42 -13.08
CA ASN A 137 -16.27 -6.28 -13.70
C ASN A 137 -14.86 -6.06 -13.12
N GLN A 138 -13.87 -6.66 -13.77
CA GLN A 138 -12.47 -6.62 -13.31
C GLN A 138 -11.87 -5.21 -13.26
N ASN A 139 -12.25 -4.31 -14.16
CA ASN A 139 -11.66 -2.97 -14.23
C ASN A 139 -12.15 -2.09 -13.07
N GLN A 140 -13.46 -2.11 -12.80
CA GLN A 140 -14.03 -1.39 -11.66
C GLN A 140 -13.48 -1.94 -10.34
N SER A 141 -13.39 -3.26 -10.21
CA SER A 141 -12.80 -3.92 -9.04
C SER A 141 -11.36 -3.48 -8.80
N ARG A 142 -10.48 -3.53 -9.82
CA ARG A 142 -9.08 -3.08 -9.69
C ARG A 142 -8.97 -1.62 -9.24
N LYS A 143 -9.80 -0.72 -9.80
CA LYS A 143 -9.82 0.69 -9.40
C LYS A 143 -10.20 0.83 -7.92
N ARG A 144 -11.26 0.14 -7.50
CA ARG A 144 -11.75 0.17 -6.12
C ARG A 144 -10.72 -0.36 -5.13
N ILE A 145 -10.07 -1.49 -5.45
CA ILE A 145 -9.01 -2.07 -4.61
C ILE A 145 -7.84 -1.09 -4.45
N GLY A 146 -7.46 -0.38 -5.52
CA GLY A 146 -6.44 0.66 -5.46
C GLY A 146 -6.83 1.81 -4.52
N GLN A 147 -8.06 2.31 -4.64
CA GLN A 147 -8.59 3.37 -3.76
C GLN A 147 -8.63 2.93 -2.28
N LEU A 148 -8.99 1.68 -2.02
CA LEU A 148 -9.00 1.13 -0.66
C LEU A 148 -7.58 0.97 -0.09
N PHE A 149 -6.57 0.71 -0.92
CA PHE A 149 -5.17 0.69 -0.48
C PHE A 149 -4.67 2.08 -0.11
N GLU A 150 -4.91 3.06 -0.98
CA GLU A 150 -4.58 4.47 -0.74
C GLU A 150 -5.19 4.95 0.58
N ARG A 151 -6.49 4.66 0.77
CA ARG A 151 -7.20 4.99 2.00
C ARG A 151 -6.63 4.27 3.23
N LEU A 152 -6.25 3.00 3.11
CA LEU A 152 -5.63 2.27 4.22
C LEU A 152 -4.33 2.94 4.65
N VAL A 153 -3.44 3.26 3.69
CA VAL A 153 -2.18 3.96 3.98
C VAL A 153 -2.46 5.32 4.63
N LYS A 154 -3.43 6.08 4.11
CA LYS A 154 -3.86 7.36 4.71
C LYS A 154 -4.27 7.19 6.16
N LEU A 155 -5.16 6.24 6.46
CA LEU A 155 -5.65 5.98 7.81
C LEU A 155 -4.52 5.58 8.77
N VAL A 156 -3.55 4.79 8.32
CA VAL A 156 -2.38 4.42 9.14
C VAL A 156 -1.54 5.65 9.49
N ILE A 157 -1.29 6.54 8.53
CA ILE A 157 -0.53 7.79 8.77
C ILE A 157 -1.31 8.70 9.74
N GLN A 158 -2.63 8.80 9.58
CA GLN A 158 -3.50 9.58 10.46
C GLN A 158 -3.55 9.00 11.88
N GLU A 159 -3.54 7.68 12.03
CA GLU A 159 -3.59 7.01 13.33
C GLU A 159 -2.34 7.31 14.16
N VAL A 160 -1.16 7.44 13.53
CA VAL A 160 0.08 7.88 14.21
C VAL A 160 0.13 9.39 14.45
N GLY A 161 -0.95 10.12 14.18
CA GLY A 161 -1.09 11.55 14.50
C GLY A 161 -0.51 12.52 13.46
N VAL A 162 -0.13 12.03 12.27
CA VAL A 162 0.31 12.88 11.16
C VAL A 162 -0.90 13.27 10.31
N VAL A 163 -1.03 14.55 9.95
CA VAL A 163 -2.11 14.98 9.07
C VAL A 163 -1.79 14.51 7.66
N CYS A 164 -2.75 13.85 7.00
CA CYS A 164 -2.56 13.29 5.68
C CYS A 164 -3.89 13.34 4.93
N GLU A 165 -3.93 14.04 3.79
CA GLU A 165 -5.14 14.15 2.95
C GLU A 165 -4.80 14.03 1.47
N PRO A 166 -5.69 13.48 0.64
CA PRO A 166 -5.58 13.65 -0.81
C PRO A 166 -5.76 15.12 -1.16
N ARG A 167 -5.10 15.59 -2.23
CA ARG A 167 -5.24 16.98 -2.67
C ARG A 167 -5.20 17.09 -4.18
N VAL A 168 -6.08 17.92 -4.74
CA VAL A 168 -5.98 18.39 -6.12
C VAL A 168 -5.39 19.79 -6.12
N ILE A 169 -4.33 20.00 -6.89
CA ILE A 169 -3.71 21.32 -7.07
C ILE A 169 -3.62 21.64 -8.56
N ASN A 170 -3.68 22.92 -8.90
CA ASN A 170 -3.45 23.40 -10.25
C ASN A 170 -2.26 24.35 -10.23
N LEU A 171 -1.20 23.99 -10.94
CA LEU A 171 0.04 24.76 -10.99
C LEU A 171 0.13 25.52 -12.31
N PRO A 172 0.40 26.85 -12.29
CA PRO A 172 0.62 27.58 -13.52
C PRO A 172 1.88 27.08 -14.23
N ILE A 173 1.84 27.05 -15.56
CA ILE A 173 3.01 26.73 -16.37
C ILE A 173 3.82 28.02 -16.58
N PRO A 174 5.10 28.09 -16.12
CA PRO A 174 5.95 29.25 -16.32
C PRO A 174 6.00 29.64 -17.80
N ASP A 175 5.94 30.95 -18.07
CA ASP A 175 5.98 31.54 -19.41
C ASP A 175 4.75 31.26 -20.32
N PHE A 176 3.72 30.58 -19.82
CA PHE A 176 2.46 30.33 -20.55
C PHE A 176 1.24 30.83 -19.76
N PRO A 177 0.92 32.14 -19.80
CA PRO A 177 -0.21 32.71 -19.07
C PRO A 177 -1.54 32.02 -19.38
N GLY A 178 -2.32 31.70 -18.34
CA GLY A 178 -3.61 31.01 -18.46
C GLY A 178 -3.54 29.49 -18.64
N CYS A 179 -2.34 28.91 -18.80
CA CYS A 179 -2.14 27.48 -18.82
C CYS A 179 -1.78 26.96 -17.43
N GLU A 180 -2.59 26.01 -16.91
CA GLU A 180 -2.36 25.34 -15.65
C GLU A 180 -2.23 23.83 -15.85
N MET A 181 -1.43 23.18 -15.00
CA MET A 181 -1.28 21.75 -14.93
C MET A 181 -1.92 21.23 -13.63
N SER A 182 -2.91 20.35 -13.79
CA SER A 182 -3.60 19.74 -12.66
C SER A 182 -2.88 18.50 -12.15
N TYR A 183 -2.78 18.37 -10.83
CA TYR A 183 -2.24 17.20 -10.15
C TYR A 183 -3.26 16.65 -9.15
N GLU A 184 -3.60 15.38 -9.31
CA GLU A 184 -4.33 14.59 -8.32
C GLU A 184 -3.31 13.85 -7.45
N LEU A 185 -3.04 14.39 -6.26
CA LEU A 185 -2.08 13.84 -5.31
C LEU A 185 -2.78 12.85 -4.38
N ASP A 186 -2.31 11.59 -4.38
CA ASP A 186 -2.91 10.52 -3.58
C ASP A 186 -2.85 10.86 -2.07
N LEU A 187 -1.69 11.34 -1.61
CA LEU A 187 -1.46 11.77 -0.23
C LEU A 187 -0.62 13.06 -0.20
N VAL A 188 -1.02 14.00 0.64
CA VAL A 188 -0.22 15.15 1.07
C VAL A 188 -0.22 15.15 2.59
N PHE A 189 0.96 15.08 3.20
CA PHE A 189 1.07 14.97 4.65
C PHE A 189 2.12 15.88 5.27
N SER A 190 1.84 16.30 6.51
CA SER A 190 2.72 17.13 7.33
C SER A 190 2.37 16.96 8.82
N ARG A 191 3.32 17.25 9.71
CA ARG A 191 3.08 17.28 11.16
C ARG A 191 2.45 18.58 11.62
N ASN A 192 2.57 19.64 10.84
CA ASN A 192 1.99 20.93 11.18
C ASN A 192 0.57 21.06 10.62
N LYS A 193 -0.42 20.93 11.52
CA LYS A 193 -1.87 20.98 11.19
C LYS A 193 -2.29 22.27 10.50
N ALA A 194 -1.68 23.40 10.84
CA ALA A 194 -2.04 24.70 10.27
C ALA A 194 -1.73 24.78 8.77
N ILE A 195 -0.70 24.05 8.32
CA ILE A 195 -0.25 24.03 6.93
C ILE A 195 -1.23 23.26 6.04
N ILE A 196 -1.66 22.08 6.47
CA ILE A 196 -2.60 21.27 5.67
C ILE A 196 -3.99 21.92 5.61
N ALA A 197 -4.42 22.57 6.70
CA ALA A 197 -5.72 23.23 6.81
C ALA A 197 -5.79 24.59 6.09
N SER A 198 -4.64 25.20 5.80
CA SER A 198 -4.60 26.38 4.95
C SER A 198 -4.94 25.98 3.52
N GLU A 199 -5.97 26.59 2.92
CA GLU A 199 -6.32 26.42 1.50
C GLU A 199 -5.23 27.08 0.63
N THR A 200 -4.02 26.53 0.65
CA THR A 200 -2.95 26.98 -0.24
C THR A 200 -3.20 26.40 -1.62
N LYS A 201 -3.18 27.27 -2.64
CA LYS A 201 -3.25 26.85 -4.04
C LYS A 201 -2.12 25.88 -4.43
N PHE A 202 -1.03 25.90 -3.67
CA PHE A 202 0.20 25.14 -3.92
C PHE A 202 0.59 24.27 -2.74
N ILE A 203 1.52 23.35 -2.99
CA ILE A 203 2.17 22.54 -1.96
C ILE A 203 3.00 23.49 -1.07
N HIS A 204 2.94 23.33 0.24
CA HIS A 204 3.77 24.06 1.19
C HIS A 204 5.16 23.40 1.33
N PRO A 205 6.25 24.14 1.63
CA PRO A 205 7.60 23.56 1.77
C PRO A 205 7.76 22.44 2.81
N ALA A 206 6.91 22.42 3.83
CA ALA A 206 6.90 21.40 4.88
C ALA A 206 5.95 20.21 4.59
N GLU A 207 5.32 20.19 3.42
CA GLU A 207 4.48 19.09 2.99
C GLU A 207 5.27 18.06 2.20
N VAL A 208 4.92 16.79 2.40
CA VAL A 208 5.43 15.66 1.64
C VAL A 208 4.30 15.10 0.78
N VAL A 209 4.62 14.80 -0.48
CA VAL A 209 3.69 14.13 -1.40
C VAL A 209 3.93 12.62 -1.33
N GLY A 210 2.88 11.84 -1.14
CA GLY A 210 2.93 10.39 -1.23
C GLY A 210 2.14 9.90 -2.44
N SER A 211 2.75 9.06 -3.27
CA SER A 211 2.01 8.28 -4.26
C SER A 211 1.80 6.84 -3.76
N VAL A 212 0.56 6.37 -3.79
CA VAL A 212 0.19 5.02 -3.34
C VAL A 212 -0.37 4.23 -4.50
N LYS A 213 0.18 3.04 -4.74
CA LYS A 213 -0.27 2.14 -5.82
C LYS A 213 -0.19 0.69 -5.35
N THR A 214 -1.09 -0.18 -5.83
CA THR A 214 -0.98 -1.61 -5.50
C THR A 214 0.24 -2.27 -6.14
N THR A 215 0.59 -1.88 -7.36
CA THR A 215 1.77 -2.38 -8.10
C THR A 215 2.45 -1.23 -8.80
N SER A 216 3.79 -1.26 -8.91
CA SER A 216 4.54 -0.18 -9.55
C SER A 216 4.40 -0.23 -11.07
N LYS A 217 4.81 -1.31 -11.74
CA LYS A 217 4.75 -1.47 -13.21
C LYS A 217 5.30 -0.22 -13.93
N ASP A 218 4.66 0.19 -15.01
CA ASP A 218 4.84 1.46 -15.71
C ASP A 218 4.40 2.70 -14.90
N ARG A 219 3.66 2.52 -13.79
CA ARG A 219 3.22 3.65 -12.96
C ARG A 219 4.34 4.24 -12.14
N ILE A 220 5.45 3.53 -11.94
CA ILE A 220 6.62 4.11 -11.27
C ILE A 220 7.17 5.29 -12.07
N ASP A 221 7.15 5.20 -13.40
CA ASP A 221 7.59 6.24 -14.33
C ASP A 221 6.84 7.56 -14.06
N LYS A 222 5.52 7.49 -13.80
CA LYS A 222 4.68 8.63 -13.44
C LYS A 222 5.15 9.31 -12.16
N VAL A 223 5.49 8.55 -11.11
CA VAL A 223 5.88 9.15 -9.80
C VAL A 223 7.15 9.96 -9.92
N PHE A 224 8.12 9.47 -10.70
CA PHE A 224 9.35 10.22 -10.99
C PHE A 224 9.06 11.48 -11.81
N LEU A 225 8.24 11.37 -12.86
CA LEU A 225 7.85 12.51 -13.69
C LEU A 225 7.09 13.57 -12.89
N ASP A 226 6.17 13.17 -12.03
CA ASP A 226 5.43 14.08 -11.17
C ASP A 226 6.38 14.83 -10.23
N LYS A 227 7.34 14.16 -9.56
CA LYS A 227 8.35 14.85 -8.73
C LYS A 227 9.17 15.85 -9.56
N PHE A 228 9.64 15.44 -10.74
CA PHE A 228 10.41 16.32 -11.63
C PHE A 228 9.63 17.58 -12.00
N LEU A 229 8.38 17.43 -12.44
CA LEU A 229 7.54 18.54 -12.89
C LEU A 229 7.10 19.43 -11.72
N LEU A 230 6.71 18.86 -10.58
CA LEU A 230 6.40 19.62 -9.38
C LEU A 230 7.57 20.50 -8.96
N ARG A 231 8.79 19.95 -8.94
CA ARG A 231 10.00 20.72 -8.65
C ARG A 231 10.22 21.86 -9.65
N LYS A 232 10.03 21.59 -10.93
CA LYS A 232 10.21 22.58 -12.00
C LYS A 232 9.17 23.70 -11.93
N LEU A 233 7.90 23.37 -11.72
CA LEU A 233 6.79 24.32 -11.69
C LEU A 233 6.78 25.18 -10.40
N LEU A 234 7.18 24.61 -9.26
CA LEU A 234 7.23 25.33 -7.99
C LEU A 234 8.57 26.06 -7.75
N GLY A 235 9.58 25.82 -8.59
CA GLY A 235 10.90 26.45 -8.46
C GLY A 235 11.69 26.02 -7.21
N ARG A 236 11.28 24.93 -6.55
CA ARG A 236 11.89 24.41 -5.32
C ARG A 236 11.73 22.90 -5.25
N ASP A 237 12.53 22.25 -4.41
CA ASP A 237 12.36 20.81 -4.20
C ASP A 237 11.05 20.49 -3.47
N VAL A 238 10.46 19.35 -3.83
CA VAL A 238 9.24 18.81 -3.22
C VAL A 238 9.54 17.38 -2.80
N PRO A 239 9.46 17.06 -1.50
CA PRO A 239 9.63 15.70 -1.03
C PRO A 239 8.51 14.80 -1.61
N VAL A 240 8.88 13.73 -2.31
CA VAL A 240 7.95 12.74 -2.87
C VAL A 240 8.37 11.33 -2.47
N VAL A 241 7.44 10.60 -1.86
CA VAL A 241 7.59 9.17 -1.55
C VAL A 241 6.64 8.32 -2.40
N ALA A 242 7.05 7.08 -2.66
CA ALA A 242 6.22 6.07 -3.33
C ALA A 242 5.96 4.88 -2.40
N ILE A 243 4.71 4.45 -2.28
CA ILE A 243 4.30 3.30 -1.47
C ILE A 243 3.56 2.31 -2.36
N PHE A 244 4.11 1.11 -2.44
CA PHE A 244 3.59 0.01 -3.23
C PHE A 244 3.13 -1.15 -2.34
N LEU A 245 2.04 -1.83 -2.70
CA LEU A 245 1.69 -3.08 -2.02
C LEU A 245 2.70 -4.17 -2.39
N HIS A 246 2.83 -4.48 -3.68
CA HIS A 246 3.70 -5.55 -4.17
C HIS A 246 4.00 -5.39 -5.67
N ASP A 247 4.98 -6.11 -6.22
CA ASP A 247 5.18 -6.23 -7.68
C ASP A 247 5.08 -7.68 -8.16
N VAL A 248 3.88 -8.25 -8.02
CA VAL A 248 3.57 -9.63 -8.38
C VAL A 248 2.40 -9.65 -9.35
N GLN A 249 2.53 -10.46 -10.40
CA GLN A 249 1.42 -10.78 -11.31
C GLN A 249 1.35 -12.27 -11.59
N ARG A 250 0.14 -12.74 -11.92
CA ARG A 250 -0.06 -14.11 -12.42
C ARG A 250 0.71 -14.33 -13.71
N ALA A 251 1.23 -15.53 -13.87
CA ALA A 251 1.93 -15.97 -15.06
C ALA A 251 1.60 -17.45 -15.35
N ARG A 252 1.73 -17.85 -16.62
CA ARG A 252 1.72 -19.28 -16.97
C ARG A 252 3.13 -19.83 -16.81
N ARG A 253 3.25 -21.04 -16.24
CA ARG A 253 4.50 -21.80 -16.13
C ARG A 253 4.27 -23.20 -16.67
N GLY A 254 4.75 -23.48 -17.88
CA GLY A 254 4.35 -24.67 -18.62
C GLY A 254 2.84 -24.69 -18.82
N GLN A 255 2.18 -25.80 -18.45
CA GLN A 255 0.72 -25.93 -18.51
C GLN A 255 -0.01 -25.37 -17.28
N SER A 256 0.71 -24.89 -16.25
CA SER A 256 0.09 -24.37 -15.03
C SER A 256 -0.19 -22.86 -15.15
N ILE A 257 -1.41 -22.45 -14.77
CA ILE A 257 -1.82 -21.04 -14.66
C ILE A 257 -1.46 -20.40 -13.31
N PHE A 258 -0.85 -21.17 -12.39
CA PHE A 258 -0.54 -20.74 -11.03
C PHE A 258 0.90 -20.19 -10.88
N GLY A 259 1.55 -19.83 -11.99
CA GLY A 259 2.84 -19.14 -11.95
C GLY A 259 2.71 -17.69 -11.50
N ILE A 260 3.82 -17.09 -11.08
CA ILE A 260 3.94 -15.66 -10.83
C ILE A 260 5.18 -15.09 -11.50
N ASN A 261 5.11 -13.82 -11.89
CA ASN A 261 6.24 -13.02 -12.37
C ASN A 261 6.36 -11.72 -11.57
N SER A 262 7.57 -11.17 -11.50
CA SER A 262 7.81 -9.81 -11.03
C SER A 262 7.27 -8.81 -12.04
N THR A 263 6.73 -7.70 -11.56
CA THR A 263 6.32 -6.56 -12.39
C THR A 263 7.21 -5.33 -12.25
N PHE A 264 8.21 -5.43 -11.38
CA PHE A 264 9.13 -4.35 -11.09
C PHE A 264 10.10 -4.14 -12.26
N LYS A 265 10.18 -2.89 -12.74
CA LYS A 265 11.10 -2.49 -13.81
C LYS A 265 12.39 -1.94 -13.22
N SER A 266 13.25 -2.82 -12.71
CA SER A 266 14.49 -2.45 -12.00
C SER A 266 15.40 -1.48 -12.78
N ASN A 267 15.61 -1.72 -14.08
CA ASN A 267 16.44 -0.86 -14.92
C ASN A 267 15.84 0.54 -15.11
N HIS A 268 14.51 0.64 -15.26
CA HIS A 268 13.84 1.93 -15.35
C HIS A 268 13.95 2.69 -14.03
N PHE A 269 13.69 1.99 -12.91
CA PHE A 269 13.83 2.57 -11.58
C PHE A 269 15.23 3.14 -11.33
N LEU A 270 16.28 2.36 -11.59
CA LEU A 270 17.66 2.80 -11.45
C LEU A 270 17.98 3.94 -12.43
N GLY A 271 17.53 3.82 -13.67
CA GLY A 271 17.67 4.87 -14.68
C GLY A 271 17.09 6.20 -14.22
N TYR A 272 15.84 6.23 -13.74
CA TYR A 272 15.22 7.47 -13.24
C TYR A 272 15.87 8.00 -11.97
N THR A 273 16.25 7.10 -11.06
CA THR A 273 16.91 7.48 -9.79
C THR A 273 18.23 8.21 -10.05
N VAL A 274 19.01 7.74 -11.03
CA VAL A 274 20.32 8.30 -11.35
C VAL A 274 20.22 9.47 -12.34
N ALA A 275 19.41 9.34 -13.39
CA ALA A 275 19.42 10.26 -14.53
C ALA A 275 18.32 11.34 -14.51
N LEU A 276 17.25 11.18 -13.73
CA LEU A 276 16.14 12.14 -13.68
C LEU A 276 16.08 12.85 -12.32
N ASN A 277 15.62 12.16 -11.29
CA ASN A 277 15.63 12.64 -9.90
C ASN A 277 15.45 11.47 -8.94
N ARG A 278 16.12 11.52 -7.79
CA ARG A 278 15.88 10.56 -6.71
C ARG A 278 14.53 10.85 -6.03
N LEU A 279 13.75 9.81 -5.71
CA LEU A 279 12.59 9.93 -4.81
C LEU A 279 13.07 9.93 -3.35
N ASP A 280 12.34 10.59 -2.46
CA ASP A 280 12.74 10.73 -1.04
C ASP A 280 12.50 9.44 -0.25
N GLY A 281 11.75 8.50 -0.82
CA GLY A 281 11.58 7.16 -0.28
C GLY A 281 10.73 6.28 -1.19
N VAL A 282 11.08 5.00 -1.29
CA VAL A 282 10.31 4.01 -2.04
C VAL A 282 10.09 2.79 -1.17
N TYR A 283 8.82 2.46 -0.96
CA TYR A 283 8.42 1.49 0.06
C TYR A 283 7.53 0.41 -0.52
N TYR A 284 7.76 -0.82 -0.12
CA TYR A 284 6.91 -1.96 -0.46
C TYR A 284 6.37 -2.64 0.80
N VAL A 285 5.11 -3.05 0.78
CA VAL A 285 4.57 -3.94 1.81
C VAL A 285 5.11 -5.37 1.62
N ASP A 286 5.19 -5.82 0.37
CA ASP A 286 5.77 -7.11 -0.06
C ASP A 286 6.91 -6.86 -1.07
N PRO A 287 8.11 -6.47 -0.59
CA PRO A 287 9.27 -6.27 -1.45
C PRO A 287 9.70 -7.58 -2.11
N ARG A 288 10.05 -7.52 -3.39
CA ARG A 288 10.57 -8.70 -4.11
C ARG A 288 11.98 -9.05 -3.62
N PRO A 289 12.38 -10.34 -3.59
CA PRO A 289 13.72 -10.73 -3.14
C PRO A 289 14.86 -9.98 -3.85
N GLU A 290 14.71 -9.69 -5.15
CA GLU A 290 15.68 -8.93 -5.94
C GLU A 290 15.92 -7.50 -5.41
N MET A 291 14.90 -6.85 -4.85
CA MET A 291 15.00 -5.51 -4.26
C MET A 291 15.86 -5.49 -2.99
N MET A 292 15.91 -6.62 -2.28
CA MET A 292 16.67 -6.77 -1.04
C MET A 292 18.07 -7.37 -1.28
N ALA A 293 18.24 -8.16 -2.33
CA ALA A 293 19.50 -8.82 -2.67
C ALA A 293 20.44 -7.89 -3.45
N ASN A 294 19.92 -7.01 -4.31
CA ASN A 294 20.72 -6.06 -5.07
C ASN A 294 21.04 -4.82 -4.22
N GLU A 295 22.33 -4.53 -4.04
CA GLU A 295 22.80 -3.43 -3.20
C GLU A 295 22.24 -2.06 -3.63
N ARG A 296 22.31 -1.74 -4.92
CA ARG A 296 21.81 -0.47 -5.47
C ARG A 296 20.31 -0.29 -5.28
N LEU A 297 19.54 -1.38 -5.36
CA LEU A 297 18.10 -1.33 -5.10
C LEU A 297 17.81 -1.20 -3.60
N ARG A 298 18.51 -1.96 -2.76
CA ARG A 298 18.31 -1.97 -1.30
C ARG A 298 18.63 -0.62 -0.64
N GLU A 299 19.54 0.16 -1.21
CA GLU A 299 19.84 1.53 -0.77
C GLU A 299 18.70 2.53 -1.03
N GLN A 300 17.75 2.18 -1.91
CA GLN A 300 16.70 3.07 -2.39
C GLN A 300 15.30 2.58 -2.07
N ILE A 301 15.15 1.27 -1.85
CA ILE A 301 13.88 0.59 -1.63
C ILE A 301 13.89 -0.01 -0.22
N HIS A 302 12.85 0.31 0.54
CA HIS A 302 12.65 -0.21 1.88
C HIS A 302 11.26 -0.84 2.02
N ASP A 303 10.97 -1.41 3.18
CA ASP A 303 9.63 -1.91 3.47
C ASP A 303 8.71 -0.85 4.09
N PHE A 304 7.41 -1.11 4.11
CA PHE A 304 6.43 -0.16 4.65
C PHE A 304 6.64 0.12 6.16
N GLN A 305 7.15 -0.84 6.92
CA GLN A 305 7.52 -0.62 8.32
C GLN A 305 8.62 0.43 8.46
N GLN A 306 9.65 0.42 7.60
CA GLN A 306 10.71 1.43 7.59
C GLN A 306 10.12 2.84 7.37
N PHE A 307 9.20 2.97 6.41
CA PHE A 307 8.46 4.22 6.19
C PHE A 307 7.78 4.69 7.46
N LEU A 308 6.94 3.85 8.06
CA LEU A 308 6.09 4.23 9.18
C LEU A 308 6.89 4.56 10.46
N VAL A 309 7.96 3.81 10.72
CA VAL A 309 8.67 3.86 12.01
C VAL A 309 9.77 4.93 12.01
N ARG A 310 10.39 5.22 10.86
CA ARG A 310 11.54 6.13 10.79
C ARG A 310 11.36 7.25 9.78
N ASP A 311 11.11 6.90 8.53
CA ASP A 311 11.25 7.88 7.45
C ASP A 311 10.10 8.89 7.44
N LEU A 312 8.87 8.48 7.80
CA LEU A 312 7.72 9.38 7.99
C LEU A 312 8.07 10.55 8.92
N TRP A 313 8.74 10.28 10.03
CA TRP A 313 9.12 11.26 11.04
C TRP A 313 10.30 12.14 10.64
N THR A 314 11.15 11.63 9.75
CA THR A 314 12.31 12.36 9.23
C THR A 314 11.90 13.31 8.09
N LEU A 315 10.94 12.87 7.26
CA LEU A 315 10.43 13.59 6.11
C LEU A 315 9.40 14.67 6.52
N ALA A 316 8.41 14.30 7.33
CA ALA A 316 7.43 15.25 7.83
C ALA A 316 8.03 15.98 9.05
N LYS A 317 8.77 17.07 8.81
CA LYS A 317 9.33 17.91 9.87
C LYS A 317 8.22 18.71 10.58
N GLU A 318 8.49 19.09 11.83
CA GLU A 318 7.66 20.06 12.57
C GLU A 318 7.80 21.48 12.00
#